data_AF-A0A7V7JMM1-F1
#
_entry.id   AF-A0A7V7JMM1-F1
#
_cell.length_a   1.000
_cell.length_b   1.000
_cell.length_c   1.000
_cell.angle_alpha   90.00
_cell.angle_beta   90.00
_cell.angle_gamma   90.00
#
_symmetry.space_group_name_H-M   'P 1'
#
loop_
_entity.id
_entity.type
_entity.pdbx_description
1 polymer ?
#
loop_
_entity_poly.entity_id
_entity_poly.type
_entity_poly.pdbx_seq_one_letter_code
_entity_poly.pdbx_strand_id
1 'polypeptide(L)'
;MDLRKSCTGLKARARHCTARRHVRSTVSCGLARVFFLCSGLFLATRIAWGAGDPGTQLSLSGRASKSVPPVADFVGNPDSGMAPLTVQFTDVSTGDPTSWLWDFGDGAASTAQHPTHVYALGGVYTVSLAVSNAFGSDTETKPDYVATFDMILVTTLVGAVTDWNTGLPIANATVSIIELGLDTATDQAGFYEFEVLPPGAYSVEVCAEGYVDESQIVDAAAGETTTLDFALRSVNGGCGRVAASPMVRGHGKGDILVFVFVAAMLLLSGVRLNAKCPASRFVEPNQ
;
A
#
# COMPACT_ATOMS: atom_id res chain seq x y z
N MET A 1 -23.01 -43.98 18.56
CA MET A 1 -23.92 -45.01 19.09
C MET A 1 -25.14 -44.31 19.66
N ASP A 2 -26.28 -44.71 19.11
CA ASP A 2 -27.65 -44.33 19.44
C ASP A 2 -27.98 -44.27 20.94
N LEU A 3 -29.01 -43.47 21.29
CA LEU A 3 -30.15 -43.92 22.10
C LEU A 3 -31.23 -42.80 22.25
N ARG A 4 -32.30 -42.93 21.44
CA ARG A 4 -33.75 -42.87 21.83
C ARG A 4 -34.33 -41.52 22.32
N LYS A 5 -35.58 -41.09 22.04
CA LYS A 5 -36.79 -41.68 21.45
C LYS A 5 -37.84 -40.55 21.29
N SER A 6 -38.51 -40.53 20.13
CA SER A 6 -39.98 -40.48 19.95
C SER A 6 -40.85 -39.56 20.83
N CYS A 7 -41.43 -38.52 20.22
CA CYS A 7 -42.77 -38.04 20.55
C CYS A 7 -43.62 -38.05 19.27
N THR A 8 -44.08 -39.24 18.88
CA THR A 8 -45.25 -39.41 18.01
C THR A 8 -46.51 -39.47 18.85
N GLY A 9 -47.54 -38.73 18.42
CA GLY A 9 -48.93 -39.09 18.66
C GLY A 9 -49.64 -38.36 19.82
N LEU A 10 -50.28 -37.23 19.50
CA LEU A 10 -51.53 -36.86 20.17
C LEU A 10 -52.64 -36.77 19.12
N LYS A 11 -53.30 -37.91 18.89
CA LYS A 11 -54.63 -37.97 18.25
C LYS A 11 -55.60 -37.21 19.14
N ALA A 12 -55.90 -35.96 18.80
CA ALA A 12 -57.05 -35.27 19.37
C ALA A 12 -58.32 -35.97 18.88
N ARG A 13 -58.99 -36.71 19.77
CA ARG A 13 -60.32 -37.26 19.53
C ARG A 13 -61.31 -36.10 19.39
N ALA A 14 -61.73 -35.80 18.17
CA ALA A 14 -62.92 -35.00 17.92
C ALA A 14 -64.13 -35.80 18.43
N ARG A 15 -64.67 -35.41 19.58
CA ARG A 15 -65.99 -35.89 20.02
C ARG A 15 -67.03 -35.26 19.10
N HIS A 16 -67.64 -36.11 18.27
CA HIS A 16 -68.86 -35.81 17.54
C HIS A 16 -69.90 -35.21 18.50
N CYS A 17 -70.27 -33.95 18.30
CA CYS A 17 -71.53 -33.42 18.83
C CYS A 17 -72.59 -33.64 17.74
N THR A 18 -73.42 -34.67 17.91
CA THR A 18 -74.62 -34.87 17.11
C THR A 18 -75.62 -33.76 17.43
N ALA A 19 -75.87 -32.89 16.46
CA ALA A 19 -76.92 -31.89 16.54
C ALA A 19 -78.29 -32.58 16.52
N ARG A 20 -79.02 -32.56 17.64
CA ARG A 20 -80.47 -32.80 17.66
C ARG A 20 -81.18 -31.46 17.52
N ARG A 21 -82.04 -31.36 16.50
CA ARG A 21 -83.00 -30.28 16.31
C ARG A 21 -83.89 -30.15 17.55
N HIS A 22 -83.78 -29.03 18.26
CA HIS A 22 -84.85 -28.02 18.42
C HIS A 22 -84.52 -27.12 19.62
N VAL A 23 -84.94 -25.86 19.48
CA VAL A 23 -85.04 -24.79 20.48
C VAL A 23 -83.79 -23.91 20.66
N ARG A 24 -84.05 -22.60 20.47
CA ARG A 24 -83.15 -21.46 20.66
C ARG A 24 -82.43 -21.52 22.00
N SER A 25 -81.10 -21.40 21.97
CA SER A 25 -80.30 -20.95 23.12
C SER A 25 -78.92 -20.53 22.61
N THR A 26 -78.67 -19.22 22.62
CA THR A 26 -77.35 -18.60 22.48
C THR A 26 -76.39 -19.16 23.53
N VAL A 27 -75.43 -19.98 23.11
CA VAL A 27 -74.30 -20.39 23.95
C VAL A 27 -73.15 -19.41 23.67
N SER A 28 -72.96 -18.45 24.57
CA SER A 28 -71.80 -17.57 24.60
C SER A 28 -70.59 -18.36 25.07
N CYS A 29 -69.68 -18.69 24.15
CA CYS A 29 -68.41 -19.33 24.47
C CYS A 29 -67.35 -18.22 24.67
N GLY A 30 -66.77 -18.16 25.88
CA GLY A 30 -65.89 -17.08 26.33
C GLY A 30 -64.62 -16.91 25.50
N LEU A 31 -64.26 -15.64 25.27
CA LEU A 31 -62.98 -15.22 24.71
C LEU A 31 -61.82 -15.72 25.59
N ALA A 32 -60.93 -16.55 25.03
CA ALA A 32 -59.57 -16.65 25.53
C ALA A 32 -58.74 -15.49 24.91
N ARG A 33 -58.58 -14.39 25.66
CA ARG A 33 -57.69 -13.28 25.29
C ARG A 33 -56.25 -13.67 25.60
N VAL A 34 -55.46 -13.95 24.57
CA VAL A 34 -53.99 -14.01 24.69
C VAL A 34 -53.47 -12.59 24.48
N PHE A 35 -53.10 -11.90 25.57
CA PHE A 35 -52.43 -10.61 25.51
C PHE A 35 -50.93 -10.83 25.27
N PHE A 36 -50.42 -10.42 24.11
CA PHE A 36 -48.99 -10.18 23.92
C PHE A 36 -48.71 -8.72 24.30
N LEU A 37 -48.09 -8.50 25.45
CA LEU A 37 -47.43 -7.25 25.80
C LEU A 37 -46.03 -7.29 25.21
N CYS A 38 -45.86 -6.72 24.01
CA CYS A 38 -44.56 -6.19 23.61
C CYS A 38 -44.78 -4.87 22.89
N SER A 39 -44.37 -3.82 23.57
CA SER A 39 -44.37 -2.41 23.19
C SER A 39 -43.46 -2.17 21.98
N GLY A 40 -43.97 -1.46 20.97
CA GLY A 40 -43.13 -0.86 19.92
C GLY A 40 -43.73 -0.92 18.52
N LEU A 41 -44.54 0.09 18.20
CA LEU A 41 -44.72 0.69 16.87
C LEU A 41 -44.76 -0.28 15.66
N PHE A 42 -45.97 -0.73 15.29
CA PHE A 42 -46.24 -1.17 13.91
C PHE A 42 -47.36 -0.32 13.30
N LEU A 43 -47.04 0.17 12.11
CA LEU A 43 -47.89 0.94 11.21
C LEU A 43 -49.31 0.35 11.18
N ALA A 44 -50.31 1.16 11.54
CA ALA A 44 -51.70 0.77 11.48
C ALA A 44 -52.16 0.67 10.02
N THR A 45 -51.83 -0.42 9.34
CA THR A 45 -52.57 -0.82 8.14
C THR A 45 -53.93 -1.28 8.60
N ARG A 46 -54.96 -0.49 8.27
CA ARG A 46 -56.36 -0.81 8.51
C ARG A 46 -56.65 -2.20 7.94
N ILE A 47 -56.86 -3.19 8.80
CA ILE A 47 -57.48 -4.45 8.39
C ILE A 47 -58.97 -4.16 8.30
N ALA A 48 -59.46 -3.94 7.07
CA ALA A 48 -60.89 -3.90 6.80
C ALA A 48 -61.46 -5.30 7.07
N TRP A 49 -62.38 -5.41 8.03
CA TRP A 49 -63.15 -6.63 8.25
C TRP A 49 -64.26 -6.69 7.19
N GLY A 50 -63.91 -7.19 6.00
CA GLY A 50 -64.91 -7.76 5.10
C GLY A 50 -65.36 -9.11 5.65
N ALA A 51 -66.66 -9.41 5.55
CA ALA A 51 -67.20 -10.73 5.89
C ALA A 51 -66.59 -11.79 4.95
N GLY A 52 -65.46 -12.36 5.35
CA GLY A 52 -64.76 -13.44 4.66
C GLY A 52 -65.12 -14.80 5.26
N ASP A 53 -65.27 -15.79 4.40
CA ASP A 53 -65.64 -17.17 4.69
C ASP A 53 -64.82 -17.81 5.84
N PRO A 54 -65.42 -18.73 6.62
CA PRO A 54 -64.71 -19.47 7.67
C PRO A 54 -63.80 -20.52 7.04
N GLY A 55 -62.62 -20.10 6.58
CA GLY A 55 -61.65 -21.01 5.96
C GLY A 55 -60.30 -20.43 5.58
N THR A 56 -60.14 -19.10 5.55
CA THR A 56 -58.87 -18.48 5.14
C THR A 56 -57.86 -18.51 6.28
N GLN A 57 -56.98 -19.50 6.27
CA GLN A 57 -55.72 -19.47 7.03
C GLN A 57 -54.86 -18.33 6.46
N LEU A 58 -54.54 -17.33 7.29
CA LEU A 58 -53.48 -16.38 6.98
C LEU A 58 -52.15 -17.15 7.04
N SER A 59 -51.65 -17.61 5.89
CA SER A 59 -50.27 -18.11 5.85
C SER A 59 -49.34 -16.90 5.92
N LEU A 60 -48.72 -16.71 7.08
CA LEU A 60 -47.56 -15.82 7.18
C LEU A 60 -46.41 -16.55 6.49
N SER A 61 -46.26 -16.35 5.18
CA SER A 61 -45.14 -16.88 4.41
C SER A 61 -43.88 -16.07 4.71
N GLY A 62 -43.47 -16.04 5.98
CA GLY A 62 -42.14 -15.61 6.37
C GLY A 62 -41.18 -16.70 5.92
N ARG A 63 -40.38 -16.43 4.87
CA ARG A 63 -39.20 -17.23 4.58
C ARG A 63 -38.33 -17.17 5.83
N ALA A 64 -38.20 -18.27 6.56
CA ALA A 64 -37.08 -18.45 7.46
C ALA A 64 -35.84 -18.62 6.57
N SER A 65 -35.23 -17.52 6.14
CA SER A 65 -33.89 -17.59 5.58
C SER A 65 -32.99 -18.13 6.68
N LYS A 66 -32.24 -19.18 6.36
CA LYS A 66 -31.22 -19.73 7.24
C LYS A 66 -30.24 -18.60 7.52
N SER A 67 -30.31 -18.04 8.73
CA SER A 67 -29.41 -17.01 9.17
C SER A 67 -28.03 -17.60 9.41
N VAL A 68 -27.05 -17.15 8.64
CA VAL A 68 -25.65 -17.60 8.73
C VAL A 68 -24.79 -16.37 9.02
N PRO A 69 -23.71 -16.49 9.82
CA PRO A 69 -22.71 -15.44 9.90
C PRO A 69 -22.21 -15.07 8.49
N PRO A 70 -21.78 -13.81 8.27
CA PRO A 70 -21.27 -13.43 6.97
C PRO A 70 -19.93 -14.12 6.71
N VAL A 71 -19.57 -14.26 5.44
CA VAL A 71 -18.21 -14.64 5.01
C VAL A 71 -17.66 -13.49 4.20
N ALA A 72 -16.58 -12.89 4.68
CA ALA A 72 -15.98 -11.69 4.10
C ALA A 72 -15.26 -12.04 2.80
N ASP A 73 -15.50 -11.27 1.72
CA ASP A 73 -14.68 -11.30 0.51
C ASP A 73 -14.85 -10.00 -0.29
N PHE A 74 -13.82 -9.62 -1.04
CA PHE A 74 -13.81 -8.40 -1.83
C PHE A 74 -12.91 -8.48 -3.06
N VAL A 75 -13.19 -7.61 -4.02
CA VAL A 75 -12.31 -7.32 -5.15
C VAL A 75 -12.08 -5.82 -5.29
N GLY A 76 -10.90 -5.42 -5.76
CA GLY A 76 -10.52 -4.05 -6.06
C GLY A 76 -9.99 -3.96 -7.48
N ASN A 77 -10.26 -2.84 -8.15
CA ASN A 77 -9.73 -2.55 -9.48
C ASN A 77 -9.48 -1.05 -9.68
N PRO A 78 -8.32 -0.65 -10.24
CA PRO A 78 -7.12 -1.46 -10.50
C PRO A 78 -6.43 -1.95 -9.21
N ASP A 79 -5.65 -3.02 -9.29
CA ASP A 79 -4.81 -3.54 -8.18
C ASP A 79 -3.37 -3.01 -8.23
N SER A 80 -2.98 -2.36 -9.33
CA SER A 80 -1.66 -1.76 -9.49
C SER A 80 -1.65 -0.54 -10.40
N GLY A 81 -0.71 0.38 -10.19
CA GLY A 81 -0.57 1.56 -11.04
C GLY A 81 0.24 2.69 -10.40
N MET A 82 0.31 3.84 -11.07
CA MET A 82 1.02 5.02 -10.57
C MET A 82 0.20 5.76 -9.50
N ALA A 83 0.86 6.23 -8.45
CA ALA A 83 0.29 7.15 -7.49
C ALA A 83 0.09 8.56 -8.13
N PRO A 84 -1.01 9.27 -7.81
CA PRO A 84 -2.14 8.82 -6.99
C PRO A 84 -3.00 7.78 -7.71
N LEU A 85 -3.18 6.61 -7.09
CA LEU A 85 -3.98 5.51 -7.66
C LEU A 85 -5.38 5.51 -7.04
N THR A 86 -6.41 5.66 -7.88
CA THR A 86 -7.80 5.52 -7.44
C THR A 86 -8.25 4.08 -7.64
N VAL A 87 -8.57 3.37 -6.55
CA VAL A 87 -9.04 1.99 -6.56
C VAL A 87 -10.51 1.93 -6.17
N GLN A 88 -11.32 1.26 -6.98
CA GLN A 88 -12.70 0.95 -6.65
C GLN A 88 -12.77 -0.43 -6.01
N PHE A 89 -13.22 -0.48 -4.75
CA PHE A 89 -13.47 -1.73 -4.05
C PHE A 89 -14.94 -2.15 -4.19
N THR A 90 -15.15 -3.45 -4.34
CA THR A 90 -16.45 -4.09 -4.43
C THR A 90 -16.50 -5.23 -3.42
N ASP A 91 -17.34 -5.07 -2.39
CA ASP A 91 -17.76 -6.17 -1.51
C ASP A 91 -18.44 -7.30 -2.30
N VAL A 92 -17.95 -8.53 -2.11
CA VAL A 92 -18.56 -9.77 -2.62
C VAL A 92 -18.86 -10.75 -1.49
N SER A 93 -18.95 -10.25 -0.25
CA SER A 93 -19.24 -11.04 0.95
C SER A 93 -20.59 -11.74 0.86
N THR A 94 -20.69 -12.90 1.49
CA THR A 94 -21.94 -13.68 1.57
C THR A 94 -22.55 -13.61 2.97
N GLY A 95 -23.79 -14.08 3.14
CA GLY A 95 -24.45 -14.14 4.45
C GLY A 95 -25.12 -12.84 4.89
N ASP A 96 -25.57 -12.01 3.95
CA ASP A 96 -26.34 -10.78 4.19
C ASP A 96 -25.71 -9.84 5.27
N PRO A 97 -24.49 -9.34 5.03
CA PRO A 97 -23.85 -8.40 5.94
C PRO A 97 -24.66 -7.10 6.08
N THR A 98 -24.66 -6.52 7.29
CA THR A 98 -25.37 -5.26 7.60
C THR A 98 -24.42 -4.11 7.92
N SER A 99 -23.11 -4.35 7.96
CA SER A 99 -22.08 -3.36 8.26
C SER A 99 -20.75 -3.79 7.64
N TRP A 100 -19.95 -2.80 7.25
CA TRP A 100 -18.64 -2.93 6.63
C TRP A 100 -17.65 -2.02 7.34
N LEU A 101 -16.42 -2.48 7.51
CA LEU A 101 -15.29 -1.70 7.95
C LEU A 101 -14.09 -2.09 7.09
N TRP A 102 -13.62 -1.15 6.29
CA TRP A 102 -12.45 -1.27 5.45
C TRP A 102 -11.24 -0.65 6.15
N ASP A 103 -10.11 -1.34 6.06
CA ASP A 103 -8.78 -0.80 6.31
C ASP A 103 -7.98 -0.94 5.00
N PHE A 104 -7.53 0.19 4.45
CA PHE A 104 -6.82 0.20 3.18
C PHE A 104 -5.32 -0.04 3.31
N GLY A 105 -4.79 -0.11 4.54
CA GLY A 105 -3.37 -0.35 4.82
C GLY A 105 -2.50 0.92 4.80
N ASP A 106 -3.08 2.08 4.51
CA ASP A 106 -2.42 3.40 4.52
C ASP A 106 -2.85 4.28 5.71
N GLY A 107 -3.63 3.71 6.63
CA GLY A 107 -4.21 4.41 7.79
C GLY A 107 -5.60 5.03 7.52
N ALA A 108 -6.10 4.98 6.29
CA ALA A 108 -7.47 5.36 5.97
C ALA A 108 -8.44 4.18 6.13
N ALA A 109 -9.69 4.49 6.43
CA ALA A 109 -10.75 3.51 6.62
C ALA A 109 -12.08 3.98 6.00
N SER A 110 -12.96 3.04 5.69
CA SER A 110 -14.31 3.34 5.17
C SER A 110 -15.36 2.39 5.74
N THR A 111 -16.60 2.85 5.82
CA THR A 111 -17.76 2.02 6.22
C THR A 111 -18.78 1.83 5.09
N ALA A 112 -18.45 2.30 3.88
CA ALA A 112 -19.29 2.07 2.70
C ALA A 112 -19.18 0.60 2.23
N GLN A 113 -20.23 0.07 1.64
CA GLN A 113 -20.20 -1.28 1.07
C GLN A 113 -19.25 -1.41 -0.14
N HIS A 114 -19.26 -0.43 -1.04
CA HIS A 114 -18.39 -0.40 -2.23
C HIS A 114 -17.61 0.93 -2.29
N PRO A 115 -16.57 1.11 -1.46
CA PRO A 115 -15.85 2.38 -1.40
C PRO A 115 -14.92 2.57 -2.60
N THR A 116 -14.74 3.84 -2.98
CA THR A 116 -13.59 4.27 -3.78
C THR A 116 -12.53 4.83 -2.83
N HIS A 117 -11.27 4.42 -2.99
CA HIS A 117 -10.16 4.94 -2.20
C HIS A 117 -9.03 5.45 -3.10
N VAL A 118 -8.30 6.46 -2.64
CA VAL A 118 -7.17 7.05 -3.37
C VAL A 118 -5.89 6.84 -2.56
N TYR A 119 -4.99 6.04 -3.10
CA TYR A 119 -3.65 5.86 -2.58
C TYR A 119 -2.75 6.98 -3.11
N ALA A 120 -2.40 7.91 -2.22
CA ALA A 120 -1.69 9.14 -2.60
C ALA A 120 -0.19 8.96 -2.83
N LEU A 121 0.42 7.96 -2.19
CA LEU A 121 1.85 7.64 -2.25
C LEU A 121 2.04 6.25 -2.83
N GLY A 122 3.23 6.01 -3.37
CA GLY A 122 3.73 4.73 -3.81
C GLY A 122 4.00 3.81 -2.63
N GLY A 123 3.72 2.53 -2.82
CA GLY A 123 3.78 1.53 -1.77
C GLY A 123 2.94 0.30 -2.07
N VAL A 124 3.17 -0.72 -1.28
CA VAL A 124 2.42 -1.98 -1.31
C VAL A 124 1.52 -2.00 -0.08
N TYR A 125 0.22 -2.14 -0.29
CA TYR A 125 -0.80 -2.00 0.74
C TYR A 125 -1.55 -3.31 0.99
N THR A 126 -1.67 -3.66 2.28
CA THR A 126 -2.52 -4.77 2.74
C THR A 126 -3.92 -4.25 3.01
N VAL A 127 -4.93 -4.84 2.37
CA VAL A 127 -6.33 -4.40 2.51
C VAL A 127 -7.09 -5.40 3.37
N SER A 128 -7.88 -4.90 4.32
CA SER A 128 -8.75 -5.70 5.18
C SER A 128 -10.20 -5.23 5.08
N LEU A 129 -11.12 -6.18 5.03
CA LEU A 129 -12.56 -5.96 5.09
C LEU A 129 -13.14 -6.77 6.23
N ALA A 130 -13.68 -6.09 7.24
CA ALA A 130 -14.51 -6.69 8.27
C ALA A 130 -16.00 -6.44 7.98
N VAL A 131 -16.79 -7.52 7.95
CA VAL A 131 -18.24 -7.46 7.79
C VAL A 131 -18.95 -8.09 8.97
N SER A 132 -20.11 -7.54 9.34
CA SER A 132 -20.92 -8.12 10.41
C SER A 132 -22.42 -8.04 10.17
N ASN A 133 -23.14 -9.01 10.74
CA ASN A 133 -24.60 -9.06 10.82
C ASN A 133 -25.03 -9.51 12.23
N ALA A 134 -26.34 -9.67 12.45
CA ALA A 134 -26.89 -10.08 13.76
C ALA A 134 -26.43 -11.47 14.25
N PHE A 135 -25.82 -12.28 13.37
CA PHE A 135 -25.43 -13.66 13.61
C PHE A 135 -23.92 -13.84 13.80
N GLY A 136 -23.12 -12.83 13.46
CA GLY A 136 -21.68 -12.85 13.66
C GLY A 136 -20.94 -11.84 12.78
N SER A 137 -19.62 -11.97 12.76
CA SER A 137 -18.71 -11.17 11.96
C SER A 137 -17.63 -12.04 11.36
N ASP A 138 -17.10 -11.60 10.23
CA ASP A 138 -15.94 -12.21 9.59
C ASP A 138 -15.01 -11.13 9.05
N THR A 139 -13.75 -11.47 8.81
CA THR A 139 -12.75 -10.51 8.33
C THR A 139 -11.84 -11.17 7.32
N GLU A 140 -11.80 -10.57 6.13
CA GLU A 140 -10.90 -10.98 5.06
C GLU A 140 -9.75 -9.99 4.96
N THR A 141 -8.52 -10.49 4.90
CA THR A 141 -7.31 -9.66 4.77
C THR A 141 -6.45 -10.18 3.64
N LYS A 142 -6.22 -9.32 2.64
CA LYS A 142 -5.39 -9.64 1.47
C LYS A 142 -4.07 -8.87 1.60
N PRO A 143 -2.96 -9.55 1.97
CA PRO A 143 -1.64 -8.92 2.03
C PRO A 143 -1.18 -8.51 0.63
N ASP A 144 -0.45 -7.41 0.57
CA ASP A 144 0.14 -6.88 -0.67
C ASP A 144 -0.86 -6.76 -1.85
N TYR A 145 -2.11 -6.41 -1.53
CA TYR A 145 -3.23 -6.45 -2.49
C TYR A 145 -3.20 -5.31 -3.50
N VAL A 146 -2.81 -4.11 -3.08
CA VAL A 146 -2.69 -2.95 -3.96
C VAL A 146 -1.23 -2.52 -4.03
N ALA A 147 -0.67 -2.48 -5.25
CA ALA A 147 0.69 -2.04 -5.52
C ALA A 147 0.70 -0.72 -6.29
N THR A 148 1.02 0.36 -5.58
CA THR A 148 1.19 1.67 -6.19
C THR A 148 2.67 1.97 -6.39
N PHE A 149 2.98 2.57 -7.53
CA PHE A 149 4.31 3.07 -7.84
C PHE A 149 4.26 4.57 -7.78
N ASP A 150 5.14 5.20 -7.01
CA ASP A 150 5.31 6.63 -7.20
C ASP A 150 5.83 6.86 -8.62
N MET A 151 5.38 7.96 -9.23
CA MET A 151 6.25 8.64 -10.20
C MET A 151 7.50 8.88 -9.36
N ILE A 152 8.55 8.08 -9.58
CA ILE A 152 9.82 8.23 -8.88
C ILE A 152 10.03 9.73 -8.79
N LEU A 153 10.28 10.27 -7.59
CA LEU A 153 10.78 11.63 -7.48
C LEU A 153 12.14 11.61 -8.18
N VAL A 154 12.07 11.68 -9.49
CA VAL A 154 13.23 11.60 -10.35
C VAL A 154 13.91 12.92 -10.20
N THR A 155 15.18 12.87 -9.91
CA THR A 155 16.03 14.03 -9.99
C THR A 155 16.52 14.13 -11.43
N THR A 156 16.60 15.36 -11.91
CA THR A 156 17.40 15.65 -13.09
C THR A 156 18.77 16.08 -12.59
N LEU A 157 19.84 15.47 -13.10
CA LEU A 157 21.20 15.92 -12.84
C LEU A 157 21.70 16.65 -14.09
N VAL A 158 22.03 17.92 -13.93
CA VAL A 158 22.53 18.77 -15.01
C VAL A 158 23.82 19.44 -14.60
N GLY A 159 24.59 19.91 -15.56
CA GLY A 159 25.74 20.74 -15.26
C GLY A 159 26.52 21.12 -16.50
N ALA A 160 27.57 21.91 -16.31
CA ALA A 160 28.51 22.28 -17.34
C ALA A 160 29.89 21.67 -17.08
N VAL A 161 30.57 21.26 -18.16
CA VAL A 161 31.98 20.87 -18.15
C VAL A 161 32.80 21.95 -18.85
N THR A 162 33.76 22.52 -18.13
CA THR A 162 34.59 23.63 -18.61
C THR A 162 36.08 23.36 -18.41
N ASP A 163 36.93 24.07 -19.15
CA ASP A 163 38.38 24.06 -18.93
C ASP A 163 38.75 24.97 -17.75
N TRP A 164 39.51 24.45 -16.79
CA TRP A 164 39.89 25.15 -15.55
C TRP A 164 40.64 26.47 -15.79
N ASN A 165 41.41 26.57 -16.87
CA ASN A 165 42.29 27.73 -17.12
C ASN A 165 41.60 28.82 -17.93
N THR A 166 40.77 28.43 -18.89
CA THR A 166 40.14 29.31 -19.88
C THR A 166 38.67 29.57 -19.58
N GLY A 167 38.02 28.71 -18.79
CA GLY A 167 36.58 28.75 -18.54
C GLY A 167 35.74 28.45 -19.78
N LEU A 168 36.36 27.96 -20.86
CA LEU A 168 35.65 27.62 -22.09
C LEU A 168 34.90 26.29 -21.92
N PRO A 169 33.73 26.14 -22.54
CA PRO A 169 32.99 24.89 -22.51
C PRO A 169 33.76 23.78 -23.23
N ILE A 170 33.76 22.59 -22.63
CA ILE A 170 34.35 21.38 -23.22
C ILE A 170 33.21 20.57 -23.84
N ALA A 171 33.18 20.49 -25.17
CA ALA A 171 32.19 19.70 -25.89
C ALA A 171 32.61 18.23 -26.05
N ASN A 172 31.63 17.34 -26.19
CA ASN A 172 31.83 15.88 -26.31
C ASN A 172 32.66 15.24 -25.18
N ALA A 173 32.71 15.85 -23.99
CA ALA A 173 33.19 15.18 -22.79
C ALA A 173 32.19 14.09 -22.39
N THR A 174 32.68 12.89 -22.07
CA THR A 174 31.86 11.80 -21.54
C THR A 174 31.66 12.00 -20.05
N VAL A 175 30.40 12.08 -19.61
CA VAL A 175 30.02 12.12 -18.20
C VAL A 175 29.37 10.79 -17.86
N SER A 176 29.80 10.15 -16.80
CA SER A 176 29.39 8.80 -16.40
C SER A 176 28.94 8.75 -14.94
N ILE A 177 27.83 8.07 -14.68
CA ILE A 177 27.40 7.70 -13.32
C ILE A 177 27.78 6.24 -13.09
N ILE A 178 28.81 6.03 -12.28
CA ILE A 178 29.47 4.72 -12.14
C ILE A 178 28.50 3.66 -11.58
N GLU A 179 27.68 4.02 -10.59
CA GLU A 179 26.79 3.07 -9.92
C GLU A 179 25.66 2.58 -10.81
N LEU A 180 25.22 3.41 -11.76
CA LEU A 180 24.11 3.12 -12.66
C LEU A 180 24.59 2.59 -14.02
N GLY A 181 25.88 2.69 -14.33
CA GLY A 181 26.43 2.36 -15.64
C GLY A 181 25.83 3.20 -16.76
N LEU A 182 25.47 4.45 -16.45
CA LEU A 182 24.92 5.41 -17.39
C LEU A 182 26.01 6.38 -17.83
N ASP A 183 26.05 6.69 -19.11
CA ASP A 183 26.92 7.70 -19.70
C ASP A 183 26.13 8.66 -20.57
N THR A 184 26.63 9.89 -20.67
CA THR A 184 26.14 10.91 -21.59
C THR A 184 27.32 11.72 -22.10
N ALA A 185 27.12 12.47 -23.18
CA ALA A 185 28.14 13.37 -23.71
C ALA A 185 27.68 14.82 -23.58
N THR A 186 28.59 15.72 -23.22
CA THR A 186 28.30 17.15 -23.19
C THR A 186 28.02 17.68 -24.60
N ASP A 187 27.08 18.61 -24.74
CA ASP A 187 26.76 19.29 -26.00
C ASP A 187 27.86 20.28 -26.46
N GLN A 188 27.64 20.99 -27.58
CA GLN A 188 28.57 22.02 -28.07
C GLN A 188 28.79 23.19 -27.09
N ALA A 189 27.88 23.40 -26.15
CA ALA A 189 27.99 24.43 -25.12
C ALA A 189 28.55 23.88 -23.79
N GLY A 190 28.97 22.60 -23.76
CA GLY A 190 29.56 21.95 -22.60
C GLY A 190 28.56 21.47 -21.56
N PHE A 191 27.26 21.49 -21.85
CA PHE A 191 26.22 21.04 -20.92
C PHE A 191 25.95 19.55 -21.05
N TYR A 192 25.66 18.91 -19.93
CA TYR A 192 25.18 17.53 -19.87
C TYR A 192 23.90 17.44 -19.04
N GLU A 193 23.10 16.41 -19.31
CA GLU A 193 21.85 16.15 -18.62
C GLU A 193 21.61 14.65 -18.48
N PHE A 194 21.25 14.23 -17.26
CA PHE A 194 20.67 12.93 -16.97
C PHE A 194 19.24 13.14 -16.47
N GLU A 195 18.29 12.65 -17.25
CA GLU A 195 16.88 12.64 -16.86
C GLU A 195 16.56 11.33 -16.10
N VAL A 196 15.53 11.37 -15.26
CA VAL A 196 14.93 10.16 -14.68
C VAL A 196 15.85 9.40 -13.72
N LEU A 197 16.70 10.10 -12.96
CA LEU A 197 17.53 9.44 -11.93
C LEU A 197 16.72 9.25 -10.63
N PRO A 198 16.84 8.11 -9.93
CA PRO A 198 16.32 8.00 -8.57
C PRO A 198 16.95 9.06 -7.62
N PRO A 199 16.35 9.36 -6.47
CA PRO A 199 17.03 10.16 -5.46
C PRO A 199 18.11 9.34 -4.77
N GLY A 200 19.29 9.93 -4.57
CA GLY A 200 20.42 9.23 -3.97
C GLY A 200 21.75 9.97 -4.12
N ALA A 201 22.79 9.40 -3.51
CA ALA A 201 24.16 9.85 -3.69
C ALA A 201 24.78 9.14 -4.90
N TYR A 202 25.36 9.90 -5.82
CA TYR A 202 25.97 9.41 -7.05
C TYR A 202 27.43 9.81 -7.16
N SER A 203 28.28 8.90 -7.64
CA SER A 203 29.64 9.21 -8.06
C SER A 203 29.66 9.48 -9.56
N VAL A 204 29.84 10.75 -9.91
CA VAL A 204 29.87 11.22 -11.29
C VAL A 204 31.32 11.40 -11.71
N GLU A 205 31.69 10.79 -12.83
CA GLU A 205 33.03 10.87 -13.43
C GLU A 205 32.94 11.53 -14.81
N VAL A 206 33.86 12.45 -15.08
CA VAL A 206 33.94 13.16 -16.36
C VAL A 206 35.28 12.88 -17.01
N CYS A 207 35.23 12.48 -18.28
CA CYS A 207 36.38 12.21 -19.11
C CYS A 207 36.32 13.02 -20.40
N ALA A 208 37.42 13.69 -20.77
CA ALA A 208 37.53 14.41 -22.04
C ALA A 208 38.92 14.23 -22.63
N GLU A 209 39.02 14.19 -23.97
CA GLU A 209 40.31 14.08 -24.64
C GLU A 209 41.18 15.33 -24.40
N GLY A 210 42.41 15.16 -23.93
CA GLY A 210 43.31 16.27 -23.59
C GLY A 210 43.09 16.86 -22.19
N TYR A 211 42.31 16.17 -21.34
CA TYR A 211 42.02 16.58 -19.97
C TYR A 211 42.24 15.42 -18.98
N VAL A 212 42.44 15.77 -17.71
CA VAL A 212 42.49 14.80 -16.61
C VAL A 212 41.06 14.48 -16.19
N ASP A 213 40.80 13.18 -16.01
CA ASP A 213 39.54 12.67 -15.49
C ASP A 213 39.25 13.27 -14.09
N GLU A 214 38.01 13.71 -13.88
CA GLU A 214 37.58 14.27 -12.59
C GLU A 214 36.34 13.55 -12.11
N SER A 215 36.26 13.27 -10.80
CA SER A 215 35.10 12.66 -10.18
C SER A 215 34.64 13.41 -8.95
N GLN A 216 33.32 13.53 -8.79
CA GLN A 216 32.68 14.20 -7.66
C GLN A 216 31.45 13.41 -7.21
N ILE A 217 31.14 13.50 -5.91
CA ILE A 217 29.93 12.91 -5.32
C ILE A 217 28.86 14.00 -5.25
N VAL A 218 27.65 13.66 -5.70
CA VAL A 218 26.48 14.54 -5.62
C VAL A 218 25.32 13.83 -4.95
N ASP A 219 24.69 14.51 -3.99
CA ASP A 219 23.44 14.07 -3.38
C ASP A 219 22.28 14.66 -4.18
N ALA A 220 21.68 13.85 -5.04
CA ALA A 220 20.61 14.28 -5.90
C ALA A 220 19.27 14.10 -5.16
N ALA A 221 18.65 15.23 -4.81
CA ALA A 221 17.44 15.27 -4.01
C ALA A 221 16.21 14.90 -4.84
N ALA A 222 15.26 14.25 -4.17
CA ALA A 222 14.03 13.79 -4.76
C ALA A 222 13.25 14.96 -5.38
N GLY A 223 12.91 14.88 -6.67
CA GLY A 223 12.02 15.84 -7.36
C GLY A 223 12.61 17.23 -7.59
N GLU A 224 13.92 17.39 -7.40
CA GLU A 224 14.65 18.61 -7.69
C GLU A 224 15.59 18.44 -8.89
N THR A 225 15.96 19.55 -9.51
CA THR A 225 17.07 19.58 -10.46
C THR A 225 18.34 19.87 -9.69
N THR A 226 19.26 18.92 -9.70
CA THR A 226 20.56 19.06 -9.04
C THR A 226 21.59 19.52 -10.06
N THR A 227 22.33 20.58 -9.76
CA THR A 227 23.38 21.09 -10.64
C THR A 227 24.75 20.66 -10.13
N LEU A 228 25.58 20.10 -11.01
CA LEU A 228 26.95 19.69 -10.72
C LEU A 228 27.89 20.12 -11.85
N ASP A 229 28.69 21.15 -11.60
CA ASP A 229 29.62 21.66 -12.60
C ASP A 229 31.02 21.05 -12.42
N PHE A 230 31.69 20.78 -13.54
CA PHE A 230 33.06 20.28 -13.58
C PHE A 230 33.98 21.27 -14.29
N ALA A 231 35.21 21.40 -13.78
CA ALA A 231 36.24 22.26 -14.34
C ALA A 231 37.53 21.46 -14.53
N LEU A 232 37.66 20.83 -15.70
CA LEU A 232 38.73 19.90 -16.00
C LEU A 232 40.06 20.60 -16.24
N ARG A 233 41.15 19.96 -15.81
CA ARG A 233 42.51 20.46 -16.05
C ARG A 233 43.07 19.84 -17.33
N SER A 234 43.49 20.68 -18.27
CA SER A 234 44.15 20.23 -19.50
C SER A 234 45.48 19.53 -19.23
N VAL A 235 45.72 18.41 -19.94
CA VAL A 235 46.97 17.66 -19.98
C VAL A 235 47.29 17.17 -21.38
N ASN A 236 48.56 16.87 -21.64
CA ASN A 236 48.97 16.19 -22.86
C ASN A 236 48.71 14.67 -22.72
N GLY A 237 47.45 14.25 -22.87
CA GLY A 237 47.03 12.85 -22.81
C GLY A 237 45.51 12.70 -22.99
N GLY A 238 45.08 11.66 -23.70
CA GLY A 238 43.66 11.35 -23.93
C GLY A 238 43.02 10.55 -22.78
N CYS A 239 41.69 10.46 -22.83
CA CYS A 239 40.83 9.72 -21.89
C CYS A 239 41.27 8.25 -21.73
N GLY A 240 41.36 7.74 -20.49
CA GLY A 240 41.51 6.30 -20.20
C GLY A 240 42.92 5.77 -19.86
N ARG A 241 43.90 6.62 -19.51
CA ARG A 241 45.20 6.15 -18.97
C ARG A 241 45.76 7.05 -17.87
N VAL A 242 45.05 7.19 -16.76
CA VAL A 242 45.71 7.50 -15.48
C VAL A 242 45.29 6.45 -14.46
N ALA A 243 46.19 5.49 -14.25
CA ALA A 243 46.14 4.61 -13.10
C ALA A 243 45.97 5.46 -11.84
N ALA A 244 45.01 5.05 -10.99
CA ALA A 244 44.75 5.56 -9.66
C ALA A 244 45.97 6.25 -9.03
N SER A 245 45.99 7.58 -9.08
CA SER A 245 46.84 8.37 -8.18
C SER A 245 46.00 8.66 -6.94
N PRO A 246 46.50 8.37 -5.72
CA PRO A 246 45.77 8.66 -4.51
C PRO A 246 45.52 10.17 -4.43
N MET A 247 44.26 10.56 -4.22
CA MET A 247 43.83 11.94 -3.99
C MET A 247 44.82 12.69 -3.09
N VAL A 248 45.64 13.54 -3.69
CA VAL A 248 46.34 14.59 -2.95
C VAL A 248 45.34 15.71 -2.74
N ARG A 249 44.78 15.76 -1.54
CA ARG A 249 43.94 16.86 -1.05
C ARG A 249 44.74 18.16 -1.15
N GLY A 250 44.49 18.93 -2.20
CA GLY A 250 45.06 20.26 -2.40
C GLY A 250 44.51 21.22 -1.35
N HIS A 251 45.31 21.50 -0.33
CA HIS A 251 45.06 22.60 0.60
C HIS A 251 45.20 23.95 -0.13
N GLY A 252 44.08 24.50 -0.60
CA GLY A 252 43.94 25.92 -0.87
C GLY A 252 43.87 26.67 0.46
N LYS A 253 44.78 27.64 0.65
CA LYS A 253 44.84 28.54 1.81
C LYS A 253 43.50 29.28 1.98
N GLY A 254 42.68 28.86 2.94
CA GLY A 254 41.37 29.48 3.13
C GLY A 254 40.66 29.09 4.43
N ASP A 255 40.50 27.80 4.74
CA ASP A 255 39.55 27.40 5.80
C ASP A 255 40.12 26.37 6.79
N ILE A 256 40.93 26.87 7.71
CA ILE A 256 41.28 26.17 8.96
C ILE A 256 40.24 26.59 10.00
N LEU A 257 39.07 25.94 10.04
CA LEU A 257 38.29 25.86 11.30
C LEU A 257 37.17 24.80 11.36
N VAL A 258 36.76 24.14 10.26
CA VAL A 258 35.56 23.27 10.30
C VAL A 258 35.86 21.77 10.50
N PHE A 259 37.10 21.32 10.34
CA PHE A 259 37.45 19.89 10.40
C PHE A 259 37.90 19.37 11.80
N VAL A 260 37.55 20.05 12.89
CA VAL A 260 37.86 19.57 14.27
C VAL A 260 36.65 18.93 14.97
N PHE A 261 35.42 19.02 14.44
CA PHE A 261 34.23 18.57 15.19
C PHE A 261 33.71 17.15 14.90
N VAL A 262 34.18 16.43 13.87
CA VAL A 262 33.65 15.08 13.57
C VAL A 262 34.58 13.93 14.00
N ALA A 263 35.86 14.20 14.27
CA ALA A 263 36.81 13.18 14.74
C ALA A 263 36.88 13.02 16.28
N ALA A 264 36.11 13.81 17.04
CA ALA A 264 36.11 13.78 18.52
C ALA A 264 34.90 13.06 19.15
N MET A 265 33.98 12.50 18.35
CA MET A 265 32.78 11.80 18.86
C MET A 265 32.77 10.27 18.63
N LEU A 266 33.91 9.66 18.33
CA LEU A 266 34.07 8.20 18.22
C LEU A 266 35.14 7.62 19.17
N LEU A 267 35.46 8.34 20.25
CA LEU A 267 36.30 7.85 21.36
C LEU A 267 35.52 7.60 22.66
N LEU A 268 34.19 7.47 22.60
CA LEU A 268 33.35 7.13 23.77
C LEU A 268 32.64 5.78 23.72
N SER A 269 32.84 4.97 22.66
CA SER A 269 32.40 3.57 22.66
C SER A 269 33.62 2.66 22.63
N GLY A 270 34.06 2.19 23.80
CA GLY A 270 35.24 1.34 24.00
C GLY A 270 35.14 -0.06 23.37
N VAL A 271 35.04 -0.14 22.05
CA VAL A 271 35.04 -1.40 21.30
C VAL A 271 36.46 -1.64 20.78
N ARG A 272 37.17 -2.57 21.44
CA ARG A 272 38.44 -3.11 20.94
C ARG A 272 38.16 -4.08 19.80
N LEU A 273 38.38 -3.66 18.56
CA LEU A 273 38.48 -4.60 17.43
C LEU A 273 39.90 -5.16 17.39
N ASN A 274 40.05 -6.39 17.89
CA ASN A 274 41.26 -7.20 17.73
C ASN A 274 41.19 -7.89 16.36
N ALA A 275 41.69 -7.25 15.30
CA ALA A 275 41.82 -7.87 13.99
C ALA A 275 43.31 -8.11 13.70
N LYS A 276 43.69 -9.38 13.83
CA LYS A 276 44.99 -9.93 13.49
C LYS A 276 45.01 -10.16 11.98
N CYS A 277 45.59 -9.24 11.20
CA CYS A 277 45.81 -9.47 9.77
C CYS A 277 47.01 -10.41 9.55
N PRO A 278 46.86 -11.52 8.81
CA PRO A 278 47.98 -12.35 8.39
C PRO A 278 48.68 -11.72 7.18
N ALA A 279 50.01 -11.69 7.21
CA ALA A 279 50.84 -11.24 6.11
C ALA A 279 50.72 -12.21 4.91
N SER A 280 50.24 -11.72 3.77
CA SER A 280 50.38 -12.40 2.48
C SER A 280 51.66 -11.95 1.78
N ARG A 281 52.44 -12.95 1.39
CA ARG A 281 53.77 -12.90 0.79
C ARG A 281 53.66 -12.46 -0.67
N PHE A 282 54.28 -11.33 -1.02
CA PHE A 282 54.47 -10.90 -2.40
C PHE A 282 55.50 -11.80 -3.09
N VAL A 283 55.16 -12.33 -4.26
CA VAL A 283 56.07 -13.06 -5.16
C VAL A 283 56.28 -12.17 -6.37
N GLU A 284 57.54 -11.76 -6.62
CA GLU A 284 57.94 -11.09 -7.87
C GLU A 284 57.88 -12.08 -9.05
N PRO A 285 57.34 -11.68 -10.21
CA PRO A 285 57.58 -12.40 -11.45
C PRO A 285 58.95 -11.99 -12.02
N ASN A 286 59.75 -13.01 -12.34
CA ASN A 286 61.05 -12.92 -12.97
C ASN A 286 60.92 -12.71 -14.49
N GLN A 287 61.88 -11.99 -15.05
CA GLN A 287 62.23 -11.73 -16.48
C GLN A 287 61.84 -10.35 -17.01
#